data_AF-A0A3A8YGH8-F1
#
_entry.id   AF-A0A3A8YGH8-F1
#
_cell.length_a   1.000
_cell.length_b   1.000
_cell.length_c   1.000
_cell.angle_alpha   90.00
_cell.angle_beta   90.00
_cell.angle_gamma   90.00
#
_symmetry.space_group_name_H-M   'P 1'
#
loop_
_entity.id
_entity.type
_entity.pdbx_description
1 polymer ?
#
loop_
_entity_poly.entity_id
_entity_poly.type
_entity_poly.pdbx_seq_one_letter_code
_entity_poly.pdbx_strand_id
1 'polypeptide(L)'
;MSDLLVEFKQDKLIVSEFGCPTMVFQLVDKFPLGYMVWNIGKHHMPEGYLPLCRLSPRQPFPGGKNIEVETLRTMKVDGADVILDAMGYGPNTLKEMEAFIEKYNDAKPGSYLYRRVKRIKKALPYMRQIQPT
;
A
#
# COMPACT_ATOMS: atom_id res chain seq x y z
N MET A 1 20.37 -4.88 -6.20
CA MET A 1 19.37 -3.99 -5.56
C MET A 1 19.61 -2.62 -6.16
N SER A 2 18.61 -2.07 -6.83
CA SER A 2 18.61 -0.67 -7.24
C SER A 2 18.53 0.17 -5.95
N ASP A 3 19.42 1.15 -5.81
CA ASP A 3 19.39 2.05 -4.66
C ASP A 3 18.23 3.03 -4.84
N LEU A 4 17.33 3.08 -3.86
CA LEU A 4 16.30 4.11 -3.79
C LEU A 4 16.94 5.45 -3.45
N LEU A 5 16.75 6.44 -4.32
CA LEU A 5 17.10 7.82 -4.03
C LEU A 5 15.90 8.49 -3.38
N VAL A 6 16.10 9.00 -2.17
CA VAL A 6 15.02 9.58 -1.35
C VAL A 6 15.39 11.00 -0.96
N GLU A 7 14.53 11.95 -1.29
CA GLU A 7 14.71 13.36 -0.97
C GLU A 7 13.49 13.90 -0.23
N PHE A 8 13.72 14.59 0.89
CA PHE A 8 12.68 15.29 1.65
C PHE A 8 12.70 16.78 1.30
N LYS A 9 11.56 17.31 0.83
CA LYS A 9 11.38 18.74 0.58
C LYS A 9 10.10 19.22 1.25
N GLN A 10 10.24 20.02 2.30
CA GLN A 10 9.10 20.57 3.04
C GLN A 10 8.12 19.48 3.48
N ASP A 11 6.91 19.45 2.91
CA ASP A 11 5.85 18.47 3.15
C ASP A 11 5.82 17.35 2.11
N LYS A 12 6.90 17.14 1.35
CA LYS A 12 6.99 16.15 0.27
C LYS A 12 8.13 15.17 0.48
N LEU A 13 7.83 13.93 0.10
CA LEU A 13 8.78 12.84 -0.07
C LEU A 13 8.92 12.54 -1.56
N ILE A 14 10.13 12.70 -2.09
CA ILE A 14 10.45 12.40 -3.47
C ILE A 14 11.22 11.08 -3.49
N VAL A 15 10.75 10.14 -4.30
CA VAL A 15 11.35 8.80 -4.42
C VAL A 15 11.68 8.55 -5.88
N SER A 16 12.94 8.22 -6.15
CA SER A 16 13.44 7.89 -7.48
C SER A 16 14.16 6.55 -7.45
N GLU A 17 13.92 5.74 -8.47
CA GLU A 17 14.59 4.46 -8.67
C GLU A 17 14.97 4.33 -10.15
N PHE A 18 16.15 3.75 -10.42
CA PHE A 18 16.60 3.55 -11.80
C PHE A 18 15.61 2.69 -12.59
N GLY A 19 15.16 3.18 -13.76
CA GLY A 19 14.19 2.49 -14.61
C GLY A 19 12.72 2.73 -14.23
N CYS A 20 12.44 3.48 -13.17
CA CYS A 20 11.09 3.87 -12.76
C CYS A 20 10.90 5.39 -12.84
N PRO A 21 9.68 5.90 -13.05
CA PRO A 21 9.43 7.33 -12.96
C PRO A 21 9.67 7.83 -11.53
N THR A 22 10.16 9.06 -11.41
CA THR A 22 10.26 9.71 -10.10
C THR A 22 8.88 10.03 -9.57
N MET A 23 8.61 9.61 -8.33
CA MET A 23 7.32 9.81 -7.66
C MET A 23 7.45 10.89 -6.59
N VAL A 24 6.44 11.75 -6.51
CA VAL A 24 6.37 12.81 -5.49
C VAL A 24 5.14 12.55 -4.63
N PHE A 25 5.36 12.32 -3.34
CA PHE A 25 4.32 12.07 -2.37
C PHE A 25 4.18 13.27 -1.44
N GLN A 26 2.95 13.70 -1.17
CA GLN A 26 2.71 14.63 -0.07
C GLN A 26 2.60 13.86 1.25
N LEU A 27 3.33 14.33 2.26
CA LEU A 27 3.31 13.79 3.62
C LEU A 27 1.98 14.14 4.29
N VAL A 28 1.38 13.16 4.96
CA VAL A 28 0.14 13.32 5.71
C VAL A 28 0.25 12.64 7.07
N ASP A 29 -0.39 13.20 8.08
CA ASP A 29 -0.39 12.65 9.44
C ASP A 29 -1.50 11.62 9.68
N LYS A 30 -2.53 11.63 8.82
CA LYS A 30 -3.69 10.76 8.91
C LYS A 30 -3.98 10.12 7.57
N PHE A 31 -4.56 8.92 7.62
CA PHE A 31 -4.99 8.22 6.42
C PHE A 31 -6.12 9.03 5.73
N PRO A 32 -5.89 9.54 4.51
CA PRO A 32 -6.84 10.42 3.86
C PRO A 32 -8.04 9.65 3.27
N LEU A 33 -9.24 10.22 3.39
CA LEU A 33 -10.46 9.62 2.85
C LEU A 33 -10.37 9.43 1.33
N GLY A 34 -10.89 8.31 0.85
CA GLY A 34 -10.89 7.94 -0.57
C GLY A 34 -9.54 7.44 -1.10
N TYR A 35 -8.51 7.34 -0.26
CA TYR A 35 -7.24 6.71 -0.62
C TYR A 35 -7.22 5.22 -0.25
N MET A 36 -6.29 4.50 -0.86
CA MET A 36 -5.95 3.13 -0.56
C MET A 36 -4.42 2.98 -0.50
N VAL A 37 -3.94 1.88 0.08
CA VAL A 37 -2.50 1.58 0.04
C VAL A 37 -2.11 1.23 -1.40
N TRP A 38 -1.05 1.84 -1.91
CA TRP A 38 -0.54 1.53 -3.23
C TRP A 38 0.37 0.31 -3.18
N ASN A 39 0.00 -0.79 -3.83
CA ASN A 39 0.71 -2.07 -3.76
C ASN A 39 2.00 -2.13 -4.60
N ILE A 40 2.87 -1.13 -4.49
CA ILE A 40 4.14 -1.09 -5.23
C ILE A 40 5.20 -2.03 -4.68
N GLY A 41 4.97 -2.67 -3.52
CA GLY A 41 5.92 -3.54 -2.85
C GLY A 41 6.89 -2.77 -1.94
N LYS A 42 7.35 -3.41 -0.87
CA LYS A 42 8.14 -2.75 0.18
C LYS A 42 9.50 -2.23 -0.27
N HIS A 43 10.04 -2.73 -1.38
CA HIS A 43 11.37 -2.34 -1.88
C HIS A 43 11.34 -1.06 -2.71
N HIS A 44 10.15 -0.53 -3.02
CA HIS A 44 9.95 0.68 -3.84
C HIS A 44 9.56 1.90 -2.99
N MET A 45 9.69 1.78 -1.66
CA MET A 45 9.37 2.83 -0.71
C MET A 45 10.43 2.86 0.39
N PRO A 46 10.85 4.02 0.91
CA PRO A 46 11.70 4.07 2.10
C PRO A 46 11.04 3.39 3.30
N GLU A 47 11.87 2.79 4.15
CA GLU A 47 11.43 2.10 5.36
C GLU A 47 10.55 2.99 6.25
N GLY A 48 9.46 2.41 6.76
CA GLY A 48 8.53 3.10 7.65
C GLY A 48 7.53 4.03 6.96
N TYR A 49 7.60 4.20 5.63
CA TYR A 49 6.64 4.99 4.87
C TYR A 49 5.63 4.11 4.13
N LEU A 50 4.35 4.44 4.27
CA LEU A 50 3.26 3.77 3.59
C LEU A 50 2.82 4.62 2.38
N PRO A 51 2.93 4.13 1.14
CA PRO A 51 2.48 4.85 -0.05
C PRO A 51 0.98 4.70 -0.22
N LEU A 52 0.31 5.82 -0.50
CA LEU A 52 -1.14 5.92 -0.62
C LEU A 52 -1.50 6.53 -1.97
N CYS A 53 -2.50 5.96 -2.62
CA CYS A 53 -3.00 6.44 -3.91
C CYS A 53 -4.53 6.46 -3.96
N ARG A 54 -5.08 7.14 -4.96
CA ARG A 54 -6.48 7.00 -5.37
C ARG A 54 -6.53 6.35 -6.75
N LEU A 55 -7.64 5.71 -7.06
CA LEU A 55 -7.91 5.29 -8.44
C LEU A 55 -8.19 6.53 -9.30
N SER A 56 -7.65 6.52 -10.51
CA SER A 56 -7.98 7.50 -11.54
C SER A 56 -9.48 7.41 -11.88
N PRO A 57 -10.17 8.54 -12.08
CA PRO A 57 -11.56 8.54 -12.57
C PRO A 57 -11.64 7.95 -13.99
N ARG A 58 -10.55 8.02 -14.75
CA ARG A 58 -10.43 7.44 -16.09
C ARG A 58 -9.58 6.18 -16.05
N GLN A 59 -10.22 5.04 -16.28
CA GLN A 59 -9.56 3.75 -16.40
C GLN A 59 -9.21 3.46 -17.86
N PRO A 60 -8.08 2.78 -18.13
CA PRO A 60 -7.62 2.55 -19.49
C PRO A 60 -8.50 1.55 -20.25
N PHE A 61 -9.10 0.60 -19.54
CA PHE A 61 -9.99 -0.44 -20.06
C PHE A 61 -10.83 -1.05 -18.92
N PRO A 62 -11.93 -1.78 -19.20
CA PRO A 62 -12.72 -2.46 -18.18
C PRO A 62 -11.87 -3.41 -17.31
N GLY A 63 -11.92 -3.23 -16.00
CA GLY A 63 -11.09 -3.99 -15.04
C GLY A 63 -9.68 -3.42 -14.81
N GLY A 64 -9.27 -2.42 -15.60
CA GLY A 64 -8.05 -1.64 -15.35
C GLY A 64 -8.14 -0.85 -14.04
N LYS A 65 -6.97 -0.60 -13.42
CA LYS A 65 -6.83 0.16 -12.16
C LYS A 65 -5.64 1.13 -12.23
N ASN A 66 -5.72 2.14 -13.08
CA ASN A 66 -4.86 3.30 -13.02
C ASN A 66 -5.10 4.10 -11.75
N ILE A 67 -4.03 4.72 -11.27
CA ILE A 67 -4.03 5.60 -10.10
C ILE A 67 -3.87 7.07 -10.51
N GLU A 68 -4.24 7.99 -9.63
CA GLU A 68 -3.90 9.42 -9.76
C GLU A 68 -2.47 9.66 -9.26
N VAL A 69 -1.51 9.75 -10.18
CA VAL A 69 -0.09 9.96 -9.83
C VAL A 69 0.20 11.37 -9.30
N GLU A 70 -0.65 12.35 -9.61
CA GLU A 70 -0.48 13.75 -9.19
C GLU A 70 -0.89 14.01 -7.74
N THR A 71 -1.68 13.11 -7.15
CA THR A 71 -2.27 13.28 -5.81
C THR A 71 -1.74 12.27 -4.79
N LEU A 72 -0.61 11.61 -5.10
CA LEU A 72 0.05 10.62 -4.26
C LEU A 72 0.33 11.16 -2.85
N ARG A 73 0.04 10.32 -1.84
CA ARG A 73 0.27 10.64 -0.43
C ARG A 73 1.13 9.59 0.21
N THR A 74 1.78 9.95 1.31
CA THR A 74 2.46 8.98 2.16
C THR A 74 2.41 9.41 3.60
N MET A 75 2.48 8.43 4.50
CA MET A 75 2.52 8.67 5.93
C MET A 75 3.52 7.72 6.59
N LYS A 76 4.08 8.13 7.73
CA LYS A 76 4.89 7.24 8.57
C LYS A 76 3.98 6.27 9.31
N VAL A 77 4.30 4.98 9.26
CA VAL A 77 3.53 3.93 9.91
C VAL A 77 4.47 2.87 10.45
N ASP A 78 4.34 2.58 11.74
CA ASP A 78 4.98 1.42 12.34
C ASP A 78 4.41 0.16 11.67
N GLY A 79 5.29 -0.64 11.05
CA GLY A 79 4.87 -1.83 10.29
C GLY A 79 4.45 -1.55 8.84
N ALA A 80 4.82 -0.41 8.24
CA ALA A 80 4.60 -0.13 6.81
C ALA A 80 5.00 -1.32 5.90
N ASP A 81 6.16 -1.92 6.13
CA ASP A 81 6.63 -3.08 5.37
C ASP A 81 5.74 -4.31 5.53
N VAL A 82 5.21 -4.53 6.73
CA VAL A 82 4.30 -5.64 7.02
C VAL A 82 2.99 -5.45 6.25
N ILE A 83 2.50 -4.21 6.18
CA ILE A 83 1.34 -3.85 5.37
C ILE A 83 1.66 -4.10 3.90
N LEU A 84 2.73 -3.52 3.36
CA LEU A 84 3.12 -3.64 1.94
C LEU A 84 3.33 -5.09 1.49
N ASP A 85 3.95 -5.93 2.33
CA ASP A 85 4.11 -7.37 2.07
C ASP A 85 2.76 -8.12 1.97
N ALA A 86 1.73 -7.66 2.69
CA ALA A 86 0.38 -8.20 2.59
C ALA A 86 -0.37 -7.69 1.35
N MET A 87 -0.16 -6.42 0.97
CA MET A 87 -0.87 -5.74 -0.14
C MET A 87 -0.48 -6.24 -1.53
N GLY A 88 0.71 -6.82 -1.71
CA GLY A 88 1.23 -7.27 -3.02
C GLY A 88 0.30 -8.19 -3.83
N TYR A 89 -0.82 -8.64 -3.27
CA TYR A 89 -1.79 -9.53 -3.88
C TYR A 89 -3.25 -9.01 -3.86
N GLY A 90 -3.50 -7.75 -3.52
CA GLY A 90 -4.74 -7.05 -3.89
C GLY A 90 -5.73 -6.54 -2.84
N PRO A 91 -5.68 -6.86 -1.53
CA PRO A 91 -6.58 -6.20 -0.57
C PRO A 91 -5.94 -4.91 -0.08
N ASN A 92 -6.19 -3.80 -0.78
CA ASN A 92 -5.49 -2.52 -0.61
C ASN A 92 -6.13 -1.60 0.46
N THR A 93 -7.21 -2.06 1.08
CA THR A 93 -7.96 -1.37 2.14
C THR A 93 -8.26 -2.32 3.30
N LEU A 94 -8.49 -1.77 4.49
CA LEU A 94 -8.88 -2.53 5.68
C LEU A 94 -10.11 -3.39 5.41
N LYS A 95 -11.14 -2.82 4.77
CA LYS A 95 -12.36 -3.53 4.40
C LYS A 95 -12.08 -4.74 3.49
N GLU A 96 -11.24 -4.58 2.48
CA GLU A 96 -10.85 -5.69 1.60
C GLU A 96 -10.02 -6.74 2.33
N MET A 97 -9.14 -6.33 3.26
CA MET A 97 -8.37 -7.27 4.09
C MET A 97 -9.30 -8.10 4.98
N GLU A 98 -10.26 -7.46 5.64
CA GLU A 98 -11.22 -8.15 6.50
C GLU A 98 -12.11 -9.11 5.71
N ALA A 99 -12.67 -8.66 4.58
CA ALA A 99 -13.44 -9.51 3.68
C ALA A 99 -12.61 -10.69 3.13
N PHE A 100 -11.32 -10.48 2.86
CA PHE A 100 -10.43 -11.56 2.43
C PHE A 100 -10.24 -12.60 3.53
N ILE A 101 -10.02 -12.16 4.78
CA ILE A 101 -9.89 -13.09 5.90
C ILE A 101 -11.18 -13.86 6.11
N GLU A 102 -12.33 -13.20 6.11
CA GLU A 102 -13.64 -13.85 6.27
C GLU A 102 -13.84 -14.96 5.22
N LYS A 103 -13.53 -14.67 3.96
CA LYS A 103 -13.71 -15.61 2.85
C LYS A 103 -12.75 -16.80 2.85
N TYR A 104 -11.52 -16.63 3.34
CA TYR A 104 -10.44 -17.61 3.17
C TYR A 104 -9.82 -18.10 4.48
N ASN A 105 -10.46 -17.84 5.63
CA ASN A 105 -9.90 -18.14 6.96
C ASN A 105 -9.53 -19.62 7.15
N ASP A 106 -10.25 -20.50 6.46
CA ASP A 106 -10.14 -21.97 6.48
C ASP A 106 -9.16 -22.53 5.43
N ALA A 107 -8.42 -21.66 4.74
CA ALA A 107 -7.47 -22.07 3.72
C ALA A 107 -6.49 -23.14 4.24
N LYS A 108 -6.36 -24.24 3.50
CA LYS A 108 -5.54 -25.40 3.89
C LYS A 108 -4.08 -24.99 4.14
N PRO A 109 -3.44 -25.43 5.24
CA PRO A 109 -2.02 -25.20 5.49
C PRO A 109 -1.14 -25.55 4.29
N GLY A 110 -0.14 -24.72 4.02
CA GLY A 110 0.79 -24.88 2.89
C GLY A 110 0.30 -24.30 1.55
N SER A 111 -1.01 -24.10 1.39
CA SER A 111 -1.59 -23.47 0.19
C SER A 111 -1.16 -22.02 0.01
N TYR A 112 -1.27 -21.52 -1.22
CA TYR A 112 -1.03 -20.11 -1.55
C TYR A 112 -1.96 -19.17 -0.75
N LEU A 113 -3.25 -19.51 -0.64
CA LEU A 113 -4.23 -18.75 0.13
C LEU A 113 -3.88 -18.71 1.63
N TYR A 114 -3.44 -19.83 2.20
CA TYR A 114 -3.02 -19.88 3.60
C TYR A 114 -1.84 -18.92 3.89
N ARG A 115 -0.85 -18.84 2.99
CA ARG A 115 0.27 -17.91 3.13
C ARG A 115 -0.22 -16.45 3.07
N ARG A 116 -1.19 -16.15 2.20
CA ARG A 116 -1.80 -14.81 2.09
C ARG A 116 -2.58 -14.44 3.35
N VAL A 117 -3.42 -15.35 3.85
CA VAL A 117 -4.18 -15.17 5.10
C VAL A 117 -3.24 -14.84 6.26
N LYS A 118 -2.12 -15.55 6.39
CA LYS A 118 -1.11 -15.25 7.42
C LYS A 118 -0.53 -13.84 7.30
N ARG A 119 -0.18 -13.39 6.09
CA ARG A 119 0.36 -12.04 5.86
C ARG A 119 -0.67 -10.97 6.21
N ILE A 120 -1.90 -11.14 5.73
CA ILE A 120 -3.00 -10.19 6.00
C ILE A 120 -3.31 -10.13 7.49
N LYS A 121 -3.40 -11.27 8.19
CA LYS A 121 -3.58 -11.30 9.65
C LYS A 121 -2.47 -10.55 10.40
N LYS A 122 -1.22 -10.63 9.93
CA LYS A 122 -0.09 -9.89 10.50
C LYS A 122 -0.18 -8.38 10.27
N ALA A 123 -0.72 -7.96 9.12
CA ALA A 123 -0.87 -6.55 8.75
C ALA A 123 -2.13 -5.88 9.34
N LEU A 124 -3.19 -6.63 9.63
CA LEU A 124 -4.47 -6.12 10.12
C LEU A 124 -4.36 -5.21 11.36
N PRO A 125 -3.58 -5.54 12.41
CA PRO A 125 -3.44 -4.67 13.57
C PRO A 125 -2.93 -3.26 13.21
N TYR A 126 -1.95 -3.16 12.31
CA TYR A 126 -1.40 -1.89 11.86
C TYR A 126 -2.41 -1.11 11.00
N MET A 127 -3.10 -1.79 10.09
CA MET A 127 -4.12 -1.14 9.24
C MET A 127 -5.30 -0.59 10.05
N ARG A 128 -5.73 -1.28 11.10
CA ARG A 128 -6.81 -0.82 12.00
C ARG A 128 -6.45 0.41 12.81
N GLN A 129 -5.16 0.67 13.05
CA GLN A 129 -4.71 1.85 13.77
C GLN A 129 -4.74 3.11 12.90
N ILE A 130 -4.58 2.96 11.58
CA ILE A 130 -4.39 4.10 10.68
C ILE A 130 -5.63 4.41 9.83
N GLN A 131 -6.42 3.41 9.41
CA GLN A 131 -7.59 3.66 8.58
C GLN A 131 -8.81 4.02 9.43
N PRO A 132 -9.49 5.14 9.14
CA PRO A 132 -10.76 5.46 9.79
C PRO A 132 -11.82 4.42 9.44
N THR A 133 -12.63 4.05 10.43
CA THR A 133 -13.74 3.08 10.31
C THR A 133 -14.93 3.69 9.58
#